data_AF-A0A8J6BA96-F1
#
_entry.id   AF-A0A8J6BA96-F1
#
_cell.length_a   1.000
_cell.length_b   1.000
_cell.length_c   1.000
_cell.angle_alpha   90.00
_cell.angle_beta   90.00
_cell.angle_gamma   90.00
#
_symmetry.space_group_name_H-M   'P 1'
#
loop_
_entity.id
_entity.type
_entity.pdbx_description
1 polymer ?
#
loop_
_entity_poly.entity_id
_entity_poly.type
_entity_poly.pdbx_seq_one_letter_code
_entity_poly.pdbx_strand_id
1 'polypeptide(L)'
;VFGQLPQLKDGDFVLYQSNSILRYLARKYGIAGGSNQESALIDMVNDGVEDLRGKYSRFFMTELETGKEKYATELAKHLPAFEKILSQNCNGTKYVVGDK
;
A
#
# COMPACT_ATOMS: atom_id res chain seq x y z
N VAL A 1 -18.22 -12.75 6.01
CA VAL A 1 -17.85 -11.54 5.21
C VAL A 1 -17.04 -11.98 3.99
N PHE A 2 -17.33 -11.40 2.82
CA PHE A 2 -16.73 -11.55 1.46
C PHE A 2 -16.20 -12.91 0.97
N GLY A 3 -16.27 -13.99 1.75
CA GLY A 3 -15.71 -15.30 1.41
C GLY A 3 -14.18 -15.34 1.34
N GLN A 4 -13.49 -14.31 1.85
CA GLN A 4 -12.05 -14.13 1.68
C GLN A 4 -11.36 -13.77 3.01
N LEU A 5 -10.12 -14.23 3.13
CA LEU A 5 -9.16 -13.76 4.13
C LEU A 5 -8.36 -12.56 3.57
N PRO A 6 -7.77 -11.71 4.43
CA PRO A 6 -7.66 -11.82 5.89
C PRO A 6 -8.87 -11.32 6.67
N GLN A 7 -9.03 -11.87 7.88
CA GLN A 7 -9.87 -11.35 8.96
C GLN A 7 -8.96 -10.87 10.09
N LEU A 8 -9.21 -9.67 10.61
CA LEU A 8 -8.68 -9.19 11.88
C LEU A 8 -9.78 -9.29 12.95
N LYS A 9 -9.41 -9.76 14.13
CA LYS A 9 -10.23 -9.67 15.34
C LYS A 9 -9.48 -8.86 16.40
N ASP A 10 -10.12 -7.81 16.92
CA ASP A 10 -9.58 -6.90 17.93
C ASP A 10 -10.61 -6.78 19.07
N GLY A 11 -10.49 -7.65 20.07
CA GLY A 11 -11.57 -7.91 21.03
C GLY A 11 -12.81 -8.49 20.34
N ASP A 12 -13.95 -7.82 20.49
CA ASP A 12 -15.21 -8.18 19.83
C ASP A 12 -15.35 -7.56 18.43
N PHE A 13 -14.46 -6.63 18.05
CA PHE A 13 -14.48 -6.02 16.72
C PHE A 13 -13.88 -6.96 15.68
N VAL A 14 -14.58 -7.16 14.57
CA VAL A 14 -14.14 -8.01 13.46
C VAL A 14 -14.11 -7.19 12.17
N LEU A 15 -12.98 -7.22 11.47
CA LEU A 15 -12.75 -6.49 10.22
C LEU A 15 -12.13 -7.40 9.17
N TYR A 16 -12.44 -7.14 7.91
CA TYR A 16 -11.88 -7.84 6.74
C TYR A 16 -11.34 -6.79 5.77
N GLN A 17 -10.71 -7.24 4.68
CA GLN A 17 -9.96 -6.42 3.71
C GLN A 17 -8.64 -5.92 4.30
N SER A 18 -7.52 -6.37 3.73
CA SER A 18 -6.17 -6.05 4.20
C SER A 18 -5.93 -4.54 4.32
N ASN A 19 -6.35 -3.74 3.35
CA ASN A 19 -6.15 -2.29 3.38
C ASN A 19 -7.08 -1.58 4.38
N SER A 20 -8.28 -2.10 4.62
CA SER A 20 -9.15 -1.58 5.70
C SER A 20 -8.54 -1.88 7.07
N ILE A 21 -7.96 -3.07 7.24
CA ILE A 21 -7.21 -3.47 8.43
C ILE A 21 -5.98 -2.56 8.64
N LEU A 22 -5.17 -2.33 7.61
CA LEU A 22 -4.02 -1.41 7.68
C LEU A 22 -4.44 -0.02 8.15
N ARG A 23 -5.47 0.56 7.54
CA ARG A 23 -5.99 1.89 7.91
C ARG A 23 -6.57 1.92 9.33
N TYR A 24 -7.24 0.86 9.76
CA TYR A 24 -7.75 0.74 11.12
C TYR A 24 -6.62 0.74 12.15
N LEU A 25 -5.59 -0.07 11.93
CA LEU A 25 -4.42 -0.14 12.82
C LEU A 25 -3.66 1.20 12.82
N ALA A 26 -3.49 1.82 11.65
CA ALA A 26 -2.82 3.11 11.56
C ALA A 26 -3.51 4.19 12.42
N ARG A 27 -4.85 4.24 12.38
CA ARG A 27 -5.62 5.14 13.24
C ARG A 27 -5.53 4.75 14.71
N LYS A 28 -5.65 3.45 15.04
CA LYS A 28 -5.59 2.94 16.41
C LYS A 28 -4.26 3.29 17.10
N TYR A 29 -3.16 3.27 16.35
CA TYR A 29 -1.82 3.53 16.88
C TYR A 29 -1.28 4.93 16.57
N GLY A 30 -2.09 5.84 16.00
CA GLY A 30 -1.70 7.24 15.78
C GLY A 30 -0.65 7.48 14.69
N ILE A 31 -0.59 6.59 13.69
CA ILE A 31 0.33 6.65 12.54
C ILE A 31 -0.41 6.84 11.20
N ALA A 32 -1.62 7.40 11.24
CA ALA A 32 -2.43 7.71 10.06
C ALA A 32 -2.24 9.17 9.56
N GLY A 33 -1.10 9.79 9.84
CA GLY A 33 -0.84 11.21 9.59
C GLY A 33 -1.31 12.14 10.71
N GLY A 34 -0.72 13.33 10.80
CA GLY A 34 -1.04 14.38 11.76
C GLY A 34 -2.07 15.40 11.27
N SER A 35 -2.44 15.35 9.99
CA SER A 35 -3.43 16.23 9.37
C SER A 35 -4.27 15.48 8.33
N ASN A 36 -5.39 16.09 7.90
CA ASN A 36 -6.21 15.56 6.81
C ASN A 36 -5.40 15.45 5.51
N GLN A 37 -4.50 16.40 5.25
CA GLN A 37 -3.64 16.40 4.08
C GLN A 37 -2.64 15.24 4.13
N GLU A 38 -1.99 15.01 5.27
CA GLU A 38 -1.09 13.86 5.43
C GLU A 38 -1.84 12.54 5.32
N SER A 39 -3.02 12.43 5.93
CA SER A 39 -3.88 11.25 5.83
C SER A 39 -4.23 10.93 4.36
N ALA A 40 -4.61 11.96 3.59
CA ALA A 40 -4.94 11.80 2.18
C ALA A 40 -3.74 11.39 1.32
N LEU A 41 -2.54 11.91 1.62
CA LEU A 41 -1.31 11.49 0.96
C LEU A 41 -0.94 10.04 1.29
N ILE A 42 -1.11 9.62 2.55
CA ILE A 42 -0.91 8.23 2.97
C ILE A 42 -1.88 7.30 2.23
N ASP A 43 -3.16 7.68 2.14
CA ASP A 43 -4.16 6.91 1.41
C ASP A 43 -3.82 6.79 -0.08
N MET A 44 -3.42 7.90 -0.71
CA MET A 44 -2.99 7.92 -2.12
C MET A 44 -1.80 6.99 -2.37
N VAL A 45 -0.80 7.00 -1.47
CA VAL A 45 0.36 6.11 -1.56
C VAL A 45 -0.07 4.65 -1.39
N ASN A 46 -0.89 4.34 -0.38
CA ASN A 46 -1.34 2.98 -0.12
C ASN A 46 -2.15 2.40 -1.30
N ASP A 47 -3.01 3.21 -1.92
CA ASP A 47 -3.79 2.77 -3.08
C ASP A 47 -2.90 2.55 -4.31
N GLY A 48 -1.86 3.38 -4.51
CA GLY A 48 -0.84 3.12 -5.52
C GLY A 48 -0.06 1.82 -5.28
N VAL A 49 0.24 1.49 -4.02
CA VAL A 49 0.84 0.19 -3.64
C VAL A 49 -0.13 -0.96 -3.93
N GLU A 50 -1.42 -0.80 -3.62
CA GLU A 50 -2.43 -1.82 -3.88
C GLU A 50 -2.58 -2.13 -5.38
N ASP A 51 -2.56 -1.11 -6.24
CA ASP A 51 -2.58 -1.30 -7.70
C ASP A 51 -1.39 -2.14 -8.19
N LEU A 52 -0.19 -1.90 -7.65
CA LEU A 52 0.99 -2.72 -7.95
C LEU A 52 0.89 -4.12 -7.38
N ARG A 53 0.39 -4.27 -6.15
CA ARG A 53 0.15 -5.57 -5.52
C ARG A 53 -0.85 -6.40 -6.32
N GLY A 54 -1.87 -5.78 -6.90
CA GLY A 54 -2.83 -6.42 -7.81
C GLY A 54 -2.16 -6.95 -9.08
N LYS A 55 -1.28 -6.15 -9.70
CA LYS A 55 -0.47 -6.59 -10.86
C LYS A 55 0.45 -7.75 -10.51
N TYR A 56 1.14 -7.66 -9.37
CA TYR A 56 1.99 -8.74 -8.86
C TYR A 56 1.18 -10.03 -8.64
N SER A 57 0.01 -9.91 -7.99
CA SER A 57 -0.86 -11.04 -7.69
C SER A 57 -1.33 -11.73 -8.98
N ARG A 58 -1.68 -10.96 -10.02
CA ARG A 58 -1.99 -11.49 -11.35
C ARG A 58 -0.80 -12.22 -11.95
N PHE A 59 0.37 -11.57 -12.01
CA PHE A 59 1.60 -12.19 -12.53
C PHE A 59 1.88 -13.53 -11.84
N PHE A 60 1.88 -13.53 -10.51
CA PHE A 60 2.16 -14.71 -9.71
C PHE A 60 1.17 -15.86 -9.96
N MET A 61 -0.12 -15.54 -10.10
CA MET A 61 -1.16 -16.55 -10.26
C MET A 61 -1.28 -17.10 -11.69
N THR A 62 -0.96 -16.31 -12.72
CA THR A 62 -1.28 -16.67 -14.11
C THR A 62 -0.09 -16.70 -15.06
N GLU A 63 1.02 -16.05 -14.74
CA GLU A 63 2.12 -15.80 -15.68
C GLU A 63 3.51 -16.12 -15.08
N LEU A 64 3.60 -16.79 -13.93
CA LEU A 64 4.86 -16.92 -13.17
C LEU A 64 6.03 -17.48 -13.99
N GLU A 65 5.78 -18.54 -14.77
CA GLU A 65 6.82 -19.26 -15.51
C GLU A 65 7.37 -18.49 -16.72
N THR A 66 6.56 -17.63 -17.34
CA THR A 66 6.90 -17.02 -18.65
C THR A 66 6.85 -15.50 -18.66
N GLY A 67 6.13 -14.89 -17.71
CA GLY A 67 5.85 -13.47 -17.67
C GLY A 67 6.86 -12.64 -16.87
N LYS A 68 7.90 -13.25 -16.28
CA LYS A 68 8.80 -12.57 -15.36
C LYS A 68 9.47 -11.34 -15.96
N GLU A 69 10.02 -11.44 -17.16
CA GLU A 69 10.71 -10.32 -17.83
C GLU A 69 9.72 -9.19 -18.14
N LYS A 70 8.57 -9.52 -18.75
CA LYS A 70 7.51 -8.57 -19.03
C LYS A 70 7.02 -7.86 -17.76
N TYR A 71 6.77 -8.60 -16.69
CA TYR A 71 6.36 -8.05 -15.41
C TYR A 71 7.42 -7.10 -14.85
N ALA A 72 8.70 -7.49 -14.87
CA ALA A 72 9.79 -6.65 -14.40
C ALA A 72 9.92 -5.34 -15.21
N THR A 73 9.79 -5.42 -16.54
CA THR A 73 9.79 -4.24 -17.41
C THR A 73 8.62 -3.29 -17.12
N GLU A 74 7.41 -3.80 -16.92
CA GLU A 74 6.26 -2.97 -16.57
C GLU A 74 6.37 -2.39 -15.15
N LEU A 75 6.82 -3.19 -14.17
CA LEU A 75 7.02 -2.73 -12.80
C LEU A 75 7.98 -1.54 -12.74
N ALA A 76 9.09 -1.59 -13.49
CA ALA A 76 10.08 -0.52 -13.54
C ALA A 76 9.50 0.83 -13.99
N LYS A 77 8.40 0.85 -14.75
CA LYS A 77 7.72 2.10 -15.18
C LYS A 77 6.93 2.76 -14.04
N HIS A 78 6.55 2.00 -13.02
CA HIS A 78 5.71 2.49 -11.92
C HIS A 78 6.52 2.95 -10.70
N LEU A 79 7.67 2.32 -10.43
CA LEU A 79 8.53 2.65 -9.29
C LEU A 79 8.97 4.13 -9.22
N PRO A 80 9.26 4.83 -10.33
CA PRO A 80 9.65 6.25 -10.29
C PRO A 80 8.60 7.17 -9.64
N ALA A 81 7.32 6.79 -9.64
CA ALA A 81 6.28 7.58 -8.97
C ALA A 81 6.48 7.59 -7.45
N PHE A 82 6.83 6.45 -6.85
CA PHE A 82 7.09 6.35 -5.41
C PHE A 82 8.37 7.09 -5.02
N GLU A 83 9.42 6.99 -5.84
CA GLU A 83 10.65 7.76 -5.65
C GLU A 83 10.40 9.27 -5.71
N LYS A 84 9.53 9.71 -6.63
CA LYS A 84 9.12 11.11 -6.71
C LYS A 84 8.40 11.57 -5.44
N ILE A 85 7.51 10.75 -4.88
CA ILE A 85 6.80 11.08 -3.63
C ILE A 85 7.80 11.15 -2.46
N LEU A 86 8.69 10.16 -2.34
CA LEU A 86 9.70 10.11 -1.29
C LEU A 86 10.66 11.32 -1.36
N SER A 87 11.18 11.64 -2.54
CA SER A 87 12.09 12.78 -2.74
C SER A 87 11.43 14.14 -2.43
N GLN A 88 10.11 14.24 -2.54
CA GLN A 88 9.36 15.44 -2.15
C GLN A 88 9.22 15.61 -0.63
N ASN A 89 9.42 14.56 0.15
CA ASN A 89 9.38 14.62 1.62
C ASN A 89 10.79 14.60 2.21
N CYS A 90 11.29 15.77 2.64
CA CYS A 90 12.63 15.92 3.22
C CYS A 90 13.75 15.29 2.38
N ASN A 91 13.71 15.42 1.04
CA ASN A 91 14.67 14.82 0.10
C ASN A 91 14.81 13.30 0.29
N GLY A 92 13.73 12.60 0.67
CA GLY A 92 13.72 11.17 0.90
C GLY A 92 14.44 10.69 2.16
N THR A 93 14.75 11.59 3.10
CA THR A 93 15.45 11.24 4.35
C THR A 93 14.50 10.87 5.50
N LYS A 94 13.18 10.93 5.26
CA LYS A 94 12.12 10.61 6.22
C LYS A 94 11.26 9.46 5.68
N TYR A 95 9.97 9.42 6.05
CA TYR A 95 9.02 8.46 5.53
C TYR A 95 8.47 8.91 4.18
N VAL A 96 7.60 8.11 3.57
CA VAL A 96 6.94 8.49 2.30
C VAL A 96 6.04 9.71 2.50
N VAL A 97 5.44 9.86 3.69
CA VAL A 97 4.67 11.04 4.10
C VAL A 97 5.05 11.39 5.54
N GLY A 98 5.24 12.67 5.85
CA GLY A 98 5.48 13.14 7.20
C GLY A 98 6.80 12.63 7.83
N ASP A 99 6.85 12.65 9.15
CA ASP A 99 8.01 12.27 9.96
C ASP A 99 7.80 11.02 10.82
N LYS A 100 6.68 10.30 10.63
CA LYS A 100 6.29 9.06 11.32
C LYS A 100 5.27 8.23 10.53
#